data_AF-A0A387HCY5-F1
#
_entry.id   AF-A0A387HCY5-F1
#
_cell.length_a   1.000
_cell.length_b   1.000
_cell.length_c   1.000
_cell.angle_alpha   90.00
_cell.angle_beta   90.00
_cell.angle_gamma   90.00
#
_symmetry.space_group_name_H-M   'P 1'
#
loop_
_entity.id
_entity.type
_entity.pdbx_description
1 polymer ?
#
loop_
_entity_poly.entity_id
_entity_poly.type
_entity_poly.pdbx_seq_one_letter_code
_entity_poly.pdbx_strand_id
1 'polypeptide(L)'
;MNARLLPLRKPNGLRVLDLCCGAGGLSMGYYLAGFDVTGVDIAPQPNYPFTFHQADGLDYAARHGHTFDLVHGSWPCERYATVTRWRGNPGDHPDLIGPGRQVMQATGRPWVMENVPETAAAGLLRPDYLLCGTQFGLNLRRHRGFETSWGGGGDLVPPCWHRKGLLAFDHKGERAYADAMGCTWMTSLEARKAVPPAYTHWIATQYLALERSTAA
;
A
#
# COMPACT_ATOMS: atom_id res chain seq x y z
N MET A 1 11.74 -22.95 -9.87
CA MET A 1 11.58 -21.64 -9.19
C MET A 1 12.42 -20.64 -9.97
N ASN A 2 11.81 -19.80 -10.81
CA ASN A 2 12.54 -18.67 -11.41
C ASN A 2 12.77 -17.66 -10.28
N ALA A 3 13.96 -17.64 -9.70
CA ALA A 3 14.35 -16.60 -8.75
C ALA A 3 14.31 -15.26 -9.50
N ARG A 4 13.21 -14.53 -9.35
CA ARG A 4 13.12 -13.16 -9.86
C ARG A 4 14.07 -12.32 -9.03
N LEU A 5 15.08 -11.76 -9.69
CA LEU A 5 16.02 -10.84 -9.06
C LEU A 5 15.25 -9.61 -8.57
N LEU A 6 15.30 -9.37 -7.27
CA LEU A 6 14.79 -8.13 -6.69
C LEU A 6 15.71 -6.96 -7.06
N PRO A 7 15.17 -5.74 -7.16
CA PRO A 7 16.01 -4.55 -7.36
C PRO A 7 17.09 -4.43 -6.28
N LEU A 8 18.24 -3.88 -6.64
CA LEU A 8 19.26 -3.54 -5.66
C LEU A 8 18.76 -2.43 -4.73
N ARG A 9 19.16 -2.51 -3.46
CA ARG A 9 18.79 -1.56 -2.42
C ARG A 9 19.85 -1.53 -1.32
N LYS A 10 19.80 -0.52 -0.45
CA LYS A 10 20.57 -0.48 0.79
C LYS A 10 19.66 -0.85 1.97
N PRO A 11 19.86 -1.98 2.66
CA PRO A 11 19.09 -2.31 3.85
C PRO A 11 19.25 -1.26 4.96
N ASN A 12 18.17 -0.98 5.68
CA ASN A 12 18.16 -0.04 6.81
C ASN A 12 18.09 -0.75 8.17
N GLY A 13 17.94 -2.08 8.19
CA GLY A 13 17.89 -2.90 9.41
C GLY A 13 16.50 -3.00 10.07
N LEU A 14 15.50 -2.31 9.54
CA LEU A 14 14.13 -2.29 10.07
C LEU A 14 13.23 -3.30 9.36
N ARG A 15 12.19 -3.75 10.05
CA ARG A 15 11.20 -4.72 9.57
C ARG A 15 9.83 -4.07 9.41
N VAL A 16 9.14 -4.36 8.31
CA VAL A 16 7.76 -3.92 8.06
C VAL A 16 6.83 -5.12 7.87
N LEU A 17 5.66 -5.04 8.49
CA LEU A 17 4.53 -5.94 8.26
C LEU A 17 3.57 -5.30 7.27
N ASP A 18 3.25 -5.99 6.17
CA ASP A 18 2.30 -5.55 5.16
C ASP A 18 1.03 -6.41 5.21
N LEU A 19 -0.06 -5.87 5.75
CA LEU A 19 -1.35 -6.54 5.92
C LEU A 19 -2.24 -6.29 4.70
N CYS A 20 -2.92 -7.36 4.24
CA CYS A 20 -3.66 -7.37 2.98
C CYS A 20 -2.75 -7.02 1.80
N CYS A 21 -1.56 -7.64 1.77
CA CYS A 21 -0.45 -7.23 0.90
C CYS A 21 -0.72 -7.45 -0.60
N GLY A 22 -1.70 -8.30 -0.94
CA GLY A 22 -1.90 -8.77 -2.31
C GLY A 22 -0.59 -9.30 -2.91
N ALA A 23 -0.35 -9.02 -4.19
CA ALA A 23 0.91 -9.42 -4.84
C ALA A 23 2.11 -8.53 -4.48
N GLY A 24 1.96 -7.56 -3.57
CA GLY A 24 3.07 -6.85 -2.94
C GLY A 24 3.56 -5.57 -3.61
N GLY A 25 2.65 -4.80 -4.22
CA GLY A 25 2.99 -3.52 -4.87
C GLY A 25 3.57 -2.51 -3.89
N LEU A 26 2.87 -2.29 -2.77
CA LEU A 26 3.33 -1.40 -1.71
C LEU A 26 4.48 -1.99 -0.90
N SER A 27 4.49 -3.32 -0.72
CA SER A 27 5.61 -4.06 -0.13
C SER A 27 6.94 -3.74 -0.82
N MET A 28 6.94 -3.67 -2.16
CA MET A 28 8.14 -3.32 -2.93
C MET A 28 8.63 -1.91 -2.65
N GLY A 29 7.74 -0.96 -2.37
CA GLY A 29 8.13 0.39 -1.99
C GLY A 29 8.90 0.43 -0.67
N TYR A 30 8.45 -0.32 0.33
CA TYR A 30 9.16 -0.48 1.59
C TYR A 30 10.50 -1.22 1.43
N TYR A 31 10.52 -2.27 0.61
CA TYR A 31 11.76 -2.96 0.26
C TYR A 31 12.77 -1.96 -0.33
N LEU A 32 12.38 -1.15 -1.31
CA LEU A 32 13.27 -0.15 -1.92
C LEU A 32 13.76 0.89 -0.89
N ALA A 33 12.97 1.21 0.13
CA ALA A 33 13.36 2.09 1.24
C ALA A 33 14.28 1.43 2.29
N GLY A 34 14.61 0.14 2.13
CA GLY A 34 15.58 -0.56 2.96
C GLY A 34 14.98 -1.52 4.00
N PHE A 35 13.66 -1.64 4.11
CA PHE A 35 13.00 -2.52 5.09
C PHE A 35 13.05 -4.00 4.74
N ASP A 36 13.21 -4.89 5.71
CA ASP A 36 12.86 -6.30 5.55
C ASP A 36 11.33 -6.48 5.62
N VAL A 37 10.74 -7.09 4.60
CA VAL A 37 9.30 -7.03 4.35
C VAL A 37 8.65 -8.39 4.57
N THR A 38 7.61 -8.43 5.39
CA THR A 38 6.74 -9.61 5.57
C THR A 38 5.32 -9.27 5.16
N GLY A 39 4.76 -10.02 4.21
CA GLY A 39 3.38 -9.86 3.74
C GLY A 39 2.42 -10.86 4.37
N VAL A 40 1.20 -10.40 4.63
CA VAL A 40 0.08 -11.23 5.10
C VAL A 40 -1.14 -10.98 4.22
N ASP A 41 -1.73 -12.06 3.71
CA ASP A 41 -2.97 -12.02 2.95
C ASP A 41 -3.80 -13.28 3.20
N ILE A 42 -5.12 -13.17 3.16
CA ILE A 42 -6.00 -14.33 3.31
C ILE A 42 -5.98 -15.23 2.08
N ALA A 43 -5.76 -14.63 0.91
CA ALA A 43 -5.65 -15.33 -0.36
C ALA A 43 -4.18 -15.75 -0.60
N PRO A 44 -3.95 -16.86 -1.32
CA PRO A 44 -2.60 -17.22 -1.74
C PRO A 44 -2.03 -16.17 -2.67
N GLN A 45 -0.78 -15.78 -2.47
CA GLN A 45 -0.06 -14.79 -3.30
C GLN A 45 1.18 -15.44 -3.93
N PRO A 46 1.02 -16.28 -4.98
CA PRO A 46 2.11 -17.09 -5.54
C PRO A 46 3.24 -16.27 -6.17
N ASN A 47 2.97 -15.02 -6.54
CA ASN A 47 3.96 -14.10 -7.09
C ASN A 47 4.48 -13.08 -6.08
N TYR A 48 4.09 -13.18 -4.80
CA TYR A 48 4.57 -12.25 -3.77
C TYR A 48 6.10 -12.36 -3.64
N PRO A 49 6.84 -11.24 -3.71
CA PRO A 49 8.30 -11.28 -3.85
C PRO A 49 9.08 -11.43 -2.53
N PHE A 50 8.40 -11.43 -1.37
CA PHE A 50 9.04 -11.44 -0.05
C PHE A 50 8.52 -12.58 0.84
N THR A 51 8.90 -12.58 2.12
CA THR A 51 8.34 -13.52 3.11
C THR A 51 6.83 -13.35 3.19
N PHE A 52 6.09 -14.45 3.02
CA PHE A 52 4.63 -14.44 2.94
C PHE A 52 4.01 -15.39 3.97
N HIS A 53 2.95 -14.92 4.63
CA HIS A 53 2.07 -15.74 5.45
C HIS A 53 0.64 -15.66 4.91
N GLN A 54 0.08 -16.81 4.54
CA GLN A 54 -1.35 -16.88 4.26
C GLN A 54 -2.14 -16.97 5.57
N ALA A 55 -2.72 -15.86 6.01
CA ALA A 55 -3.43 -15.76 7.29
C ALA A 55 -4.45 -14.61 7.28
N ASP A 56 -5.35 -14.61 8.28
CA ASP A 56 -6.18 -13.43 8.54
C ASP A 56 -5.31 -12.26 9.05
N GLY A 57 -5.47 -11.09 8.43
CA GLY A 57 -4.63 -9.93 8.72
C GLY A 57 -4.87 -9.32 10.10
N LEU A 58 -6.11 -9.33 10.60
CA LEU A 58 -6.42 -8.81 11.94
C LEU A 58 -5.80 -9.72 13.00
N ASP A 59 -6.00 -11.04 12.87
CA ASP A 59 -5.45 -12.02 13.81
C ASP A 59 -3.92 -12.01 13.82
N TYR A 60 -3.30 -11.95 12.63
CA TYR A 60 -1.84 -11.92 12.53
C TYR A 60 -1.26 -10.63 13.14
N ALA A 61 -1.87 -9.47 12.85
CA ALA A 61 -1.46 -8.19 13.43
C ALA A 61 -1.56 -8.19 14.96
N ALA A 62 -2.66 -8.70 15.51
CA ALA A 62 -2.86 -8.79 16.95
C ALA A 62 -1.79 -9.64 17.64
N ARG A 63 -1.38 -10.75 17.03
CA ARG A 63 -0.41 -11.69 17.61
C ARG A 63 1.04 -11.29 17.38
N HIS A 64 1.36 -10.72 16.22
CA HIS A 64 2.74 -10.57 15.76
C HIS A 64 3.13 -9.13 15.40
N GLY A 65 2.16 -8.22 15.23
CA GLY A 65 2.40 -6.86 14.76
C GLY A 65 3.38 -6.07 15.63
N HIS A 66 3.36 -6.30 16.94
CA HIS A 66 4.28 -5.67 17.90
C HIS A 66 5.76 -6.05 17.69
N THR A 67 6.07 -7.08 16.88
CA THR A 67 7.45 -7.53 16.61
C THR A 67 8.12 -6.83 15.42
N PHE A 68 7.38 -5.95 14.73
CA PHE A 68 7.85 -5.18 13.58
C PHE A 68 8.13 -3.73 13.98
N ASP A 69 8.89 -3.02 13.15
CA ASP A 69 9.21 -1.61 13.37
C ASP A 69 8.17 -0.67 12.73
N LEU A 70 7.46 -1.16 11.71
CA LEU A 70 6.39 -0.45 11.01
C LEU A 70 5.29 -1.44 10.59
N VAL A 71 4.02 -1.02 10.68
CA VAL A 71 2.87 -1.80 10.19
C VAL A 71 2.15 -1.06 9.07
N HIS A 72 1.99 -1.72 7.93
CA HIS A 72 1.17 -1.26 6.81
C HIS A 72 -0.12 -2.07 6.73
N GLY A 73 -1.24 -1.41 6.39
CA GLY A 73 -2.51 -2.10 6.11
C GLY A 73 -3.23 -1.53 4.89
N SER A 74 -3.41 -2.36 3.86
CA SER A 74 -4.19 -2.06 2.65
C SER A 74 -5.56 -2.75 2.70
N TRP A 75 -6.38 -2.39 3.69
CA TRP A 75 -7.65 -3.09 3.95
C TRP A 75 -8.59 -3.05 2.74
N PRO A 76 -9.37 -4.13 2.49
CA PRO A 76 -10.34 -4.19 1.39
C PRO A 76 -11.19 -2.91 1.28
N CYS A 77 -11.23 -2.35 0.07
CA CYS A 77 -11.84 -1.04 -0.21
C CYS A 77 -13.21 -1.14 -0.87
N GLU A 78 -13.64 -2.34 -1.25
CA GLU A 78 -14.79 -2.59 -2.11
C GLU A 78 -16.09 -2.05 -1.52
N ARG A 79 -16.24 -2.05 -0.19
CA ARG A 79 -17.39 -1.46 0.51
C ARG A 79 -17.54 0.05 0.24
N TYR A 80 -16.45 0.74 -0.03
CA TYR A 80 -16.42 2.20 -0.17
C TYR A 80 -16.11 2.68 -1.59
N ALA A 81 -15.50 1.83 -2.41
CA ALA A 81 -15.10 2.16 -3.78
C ALA A 81 -16.32 2.50 -4.66
N THR A 82 -16.18 3.58 -5.44
CA THR A 82 -17.24 4.02 -6.37
C THR A 82 -17.64 2.90 -7.33
N VAL A 83 -16.67 2.16 -7.87
CA VAL A 83 -16.91 1.08 -8.85
C VAL A 83 -17.86 0.00 -8.34
N THR A 84 -17.82 -0.32 -7.05
CA THR A 84 -18.71 -1.32 -6.44
C THR A 84 -20.15 -0.83 -6.46
N ARG A 85 -20.39 0.46 -6.16
CA ARG A 85 -21.75 1.04 -6.22
C ARG A 85 -22.40 0.94 -7.60
N TRP A 86 -21.59 0.86 -8.67
CA TRP A 86 -22.07 0.72 -10.04
C TRP A 86 -22.20 -0.73 -10.51
N ARG A 87 -21.51 -1.69 -9.88
CA ARG A 87 -21.36 -3.06 -10.40
C ARG A 87 -21.76 -4.17 -9.42
N GLY A 88 -22.11 -3.83 -8.19
CA GLY A 88 -22.47 -4.79 -7.15
C GLY A 88 -23.09 -4.10 -5.94
N ASN A 89 -23.15 -4.81 -4.82
CA ASN A 89 -23.70 -4.29 -3.56
C ASN A 89 -22.56 -4.03 -2.56
N PRO A 90 -22.32 -2.78 -2.13
CA PRO A 90 -21.34 -2.45 -1.11
C PRO A 90 -21.48 -3.24 0.21
N GLY A 91 -22.71 -3.64 0.56
CA GLY A 91 -23.00 -4.41 1.78
C GLY A 91 -22.39 -5.81 1.82
N ASP A 92 -22.04 -6.37 0.67
CA ASP A 92 -21.48 -7.72 0.55
C ASP A 92 -19.96 -7.75 0.83
N HIS A 93 -19.36 -6.58 1.07
CA HIS A 93 -17.93 -6.43 1.29
C HIS A 93 -17.62 -6.08 2.76
N PRO A 94 -16.51 -6.64 3.30
CA PRO A 94 -16.17 -6.47 4.70
C PRO A 94 -15.79 -5.02 5.00
N ASP A 95 -16.08 -4.58 6.22
CA ASP A 95 -15.80 -3.24 6.72
C ASP A 95 -14.58 -3.24 7.64
N LEU A 96 -13.38 -3.24 7.04
CA LEU A 96 -12.14 -3.46 7.78
C LEU A 96 -11.35 -2.20 8.09
N ILE A 97 -11.82 -1.00 7.68
CA ILE A 97 -11.14 0.26 8.00
C ILE A 97 -11.11 0.50 9.52
N GLY A 98 -12.26 0.35 10.19
CA GLY A 98 -12.37 0.52 11.64
C GLY A 98 -11.57 -0.52 12.43
N PRO A 99 -11.88 -1.83 12.28
CA PRO A 99 -11.15 -2.91 12.94
C PRO A 99 -9.65 -2.91 12.62
N GLY A 100 -9.30 -2.64 11.36
CA GLY A 100 -7.94 -2.56 10.88
C GLY A 100 -7.13 -1.46 11.56
N ARG A 101 -7.69 -0.25 11.67
CA ARG A 101 -7.07 0.84 12.44
C ARG A 101 -6.88 0.46 13.90
N GLN A 102 -7.89 -0.13 14.54
CA GLN A 102 -7.82 -0.54 15.95
C GLN A 102 -6.71 -1.55 16.19
N VAL A 103 -6.59 -2.58 15.36
CA VAL A 103 -5.54 -3.59 15.55
C VAL A 103 -4.14 -3.01 15.30
N MET A 104 -3.98 -2.14 14.28
CA MET A 104 -2.71 -1.48 13.99
C MET A 104 -2.28 -0.58 15.14
N GLN A 105 -3.20 0.18 15.74
CA GLN A 105 -2.94 0.98 16.95
C GLN A 105 -2.54 0.11 18.15
N ALA A 106 -3.22 -1.03 18.34
CA ALA A 106 -2.95 -1.94 19.44
C ALA A 106 -1.55 -2.60 19.38
N THR A 107 -0.88 -2.58 18.21
CA THR A 107 0.50 -3.09 18.10
C THR A 107 1.52 -2.24 18.87
N GLY A 108 1.20 -0.98 19.19
CA GLY A 108 2.13 -0.01 19.78
C GLY A 108 3.25 0.42 18.82
N ARG A 109 3.12 0.14 17.52
CA ARG A 109 4.09 0.49 16.49
C ARG A 109 3.59 1.63 15.60
N PRO A 110 4.50 2.40 14.97
CA PRO A 110 4.13 3.28 13.88
C PRO A 110 3.39 2.52 12.79
N TRP A 111 2.43 3.17 12.14
CA TRP A 111 1.62 2.51 11.14
C TRP A 111 1.18 3.41 9.99
N VAL A 112 0.91 2.78 8.84
CA VAL A 112 0.40 3.40 7.60
C VAL A 112 -0.80 2.61 7.11
N MET A 113 -1.94 3.24 6.96
CA MET A 113 -3.14 2.62 6.42
C MET A 113 -3.47 3.23 5.06
N GLU A 114 -3.64 2.38 4.05
CA GLU A 114 -3.99 2.76 2.69
C GLU A 114 -5.47 2.50 2.40
N ASN A 115 -6.08 3.40 1.61
CA ASN A 115 -7.32 3.08 0.93
C ASN A 115 -7.61 4.00 -0.27
N VAL A 116 -8.77 3.79 -0.91
CA VAL A 116 -9.25 4.63 -2.01
C VAL A 116 -9.66 6.04 -1.52
N PRO A 117 -9.54 7.09 -2.34
CA PRO A 117 -9.89 8.46 -1.96
C PRO A 117 -11.33 8.63 -1.45
N GLU A 118 -12.25 7.77 -1.87
CA GLU A 118 -13.65 7.78 -1.41
C GLU A 118 -13.79 7.53 0.09
N THR A 119 -12.89 6.76 0.70
CA THR A 119 -12.88 6.58 2.16
C THR A 119 -12.54 7.88 2.89
N ALA A 120 -11.61 8.66 2.34
CA ALA A 120 -11.27 9.98 2.87
C ALA A 120 -12.41 10.98 2.66
N ALA A 121 -13.05 10.98 1.48
CA ALA A 121 -14.22 11.81 1.22
C ALA A 121 -15.41 11.47 2.14
N ALA A 122 -15.52 10.21 2.58
CA ALA A 122 -16.51 9.76 3.55
C ALA A 122 -16.12 10.03 5.03
N GLY A 123 -14.95 10.63 5.29
CA GLY A 123 -14.46 10.90 6.65
C GLY A 123 -14.00 9.64 7.42
N LEU A 124 -13.82 8.51 6.73
CA LEU A 124 -13.44 7.23 7.34
C LEU A 124 -11.93 7.01 7.38
N LEU A 125 -11.17 7.82 6.64
CA LEU A 125 -9.71 7.78 6.57
C LEU A 125 -9.18 9.23 6.56
N ARG A 126 -8.23 9.57 7.43
CA ARG A 126 -7.59 10.88 7.40
C ARG A 126 -6.53 10.90 6.28
N PRO A 127 -6.68 11.75 5.26
CA PRO A 127 -5.77 11.73 4.11
C PRO A 127 -4.49 12.51 4.41
N ASP A 128 -3.67 12.01 5.33
CA ASP A 128 -2.35 12.59 5.63
C ASP A 128 -1.53 12.73 4.34
N TYR A 129 -1.66 11.74 3.46
CA TYR A 129 -1.19 11.83 2.09
C TYR A 129 -2.28 11.43 1.09
N LEU A 130 -2.43 12.20 0.01
CA LEU A 130 -3.23 11.83 -1.16
C LEU A 130 -2.29 11.79 -2.37
N LEU A 131 -1.94 10.57 -2.78
CA LEU A 131 -0.89 10.32 -3.78
C LEU A 131 -1.47 9.84 -5.11
N CYS A 132 -0.83 10.24 -6.21
CA CYS A 132 -1.18 9.92 -7.59
C CYS A 132 0.09 9.57 -8.39
N GLY A 133 -0.04 8.62 -9.33
CA GLY A 133 1.08 8.12 -10.12
C GLY A 133 1.85 9.23 -10.85
N THR A 134 1.14 10.24 -11.31
CA THR A 134 1.72 11.38 -12.04
C THR A 134 2.67 12.22 -11.19
N GLN A 135 2.48 12.25 -9.86
CA GLN A 135 3.38 12.97 -8.94
C GLN A 135 4.77 12.32 -8.89
N PHE A 136 4.86 11.04 -9.29
CA PHE A 136 6.09 10.25 -9.32
C PHE A 136 6.56 9.97 -10.76
N GLY A 137 6.06 10.74 -11.74
CA GLY A 137 6.41 10.58 -13.15
C GLY A 137 5.82 9.33 -13.83
N LEU A 138 4.92 8.59 -13.17
CA LEU A 138 4.31 7.39 -13.73
C LEU A 138 3.27 7.77 -14.80
N ASN A 139 3.19 6.96 -15.87
CA ASN A 139 2.25 7.17 -16.96
C ASN A 139 0.83 6.64 -16.66
N LEU A 140 0.33 6.87 -15.45
CA LEU A 140 -0.98 6.40 -15.00
C LEU A 140 -1.64 7.35 -14.00
N ARG A 141 -2.98 7.34 -13.99
CA ARG A 141 -3.81 8.02 -13.00
C ARG A 141 -4.36 6.99 -12.01
N ARG A 142 -3.80 6.97 -10.80
CA ARG A 142 -4.28 6.13 -9.69
C ARG A 142 -4.12 6.91 -8.41
N HIS A 143 -5.22 7.34 -7.80
CA HIS A 143 -5.16 8.06 -6.53
C HIS A 143 -5.33 7.09 -5.38
N ARG A 144 -4.58 7.30 -4.30
CA ARG A 144 -4.73 6.60 -3.01
C ARG A 144 -4.52 7.54 -1.84
N GLY A 145 -5.35 7.37 -0.83
CA GLY A 145 -5.24 8.04 0.45
C GLY A 145 -4.44 7.20 1.42
N PHE A 146 -3.63 7.85 2.24
CA PHE A 146 -2.85 7.22 3.30
C PHE A 146 -3.06 7.98 4.59
N GLU A 147 -3.38 7.24 5.65
CA GLU A 147 -3.40 7.71 7.03
C GLU A 147 -2.19 7.13 7.75
N THR A 148 -1.55 7.93 8.59
CA THR A 148 -0.34 7.53 9.32
C THR A 148 -0.48 7.82 10.81
N SER A 149 0.23 7.07 11.64
CA SER A 149 0.23 7.29 13.09
C SER A 149 0.89 8.61 13.50
N TRP A 150 1.73 9.19 12.63
CA TRP A 150 2.44 10.44 12.87
C TRP A 150 1.75 11.67 12.24
N GLY A 151 0.60 11.50 11.58
CA GLY A 151 -0.18 12.62 11.05
C GLY A 151 0.40 13.30 9.80
N GLY A 152 1.24 12.59 9.05
CA GLY A 152 1.97 13.15 7.90
C GLY A 152 3.19 13.98 8.30
N GLY A 153 3.81 14.65 7.33
CA GLY A 153 5.12 15.29 7.51
C GLY A 153 5.25 16.73 7.02
N GLY A 154 4.15 17.46 6.78
CA GLY A 154 4.21 18.83 6.21
C GLY A 154 4.87 18.90 4.82
N ASP A 155 5.16 17.76 4.21
CA ASP A 155 5.94 17.64 3.00
C ASP A 155 5.13 18.11 1.78
N LEU A 156 5.77 18.96 0.98
CA LEU A 156 5.23 19.36 -0.31
C LEU A 156 5.40 18.20 -1.29
N VAL A 157 4.30 17.54 -1.64
CA VAL A 157 4.26 16.63 -2.79
C VAL A 157 4.07 17.44 -4.09
N PRO A 158 4.72 17.05 -5.20
CA PRO A 158 4.44 17.66 -6.50
C PRO A 158 2.94 17.65 -6.81
N PRO A 159 2.40 18.63 -7.55
CA PRO A 159 1.00 18.58 -7.97
C PRO A 159 0.73 17.37 -8.87
N CYS A 160 -0.49 16.84 -8.83
CA CYS A 160 -0.91 15.83 -9.80
C CYS A 160 -1.08 16.46 -11.20
N TRP A 161 -0.67 15.76 -12.25
CA TRP A 161 -0.73 16.27 -13.62
C TRP A 161 -1.44 15.31 -14.57
N HIS A 162 -2.76 15.49 -14.71
CA HIS A 162 -3.63 14.62 -15.49
C HIS A 162 -3.70 15.01 -16.98
N ARG A 163 -2.57 14.90 -17.68
CA ARG A 163 -2.54 15.07 -19.14
C ARG A 163 -3.35 13.97 -19.85
N LYS A 164 -3.73 14.22 -21.12
CA LYS A 164 -4.38 13.20 -21.96
C LYS A 164 -3.43 12.01 -22.21
N GLY A 165 -4.00 10.81 -22.36
CA GLY A 165 -3.23 9.59 -22.68
C GLY A 165 -2.61 8.86 -21.49
N LEU A 166 -2.85 9.31 -20.26
CA LEU A 166 -2.48 8.54 -19.06
C LEU A 166 -3.30 7.25 -19.01
N LEU A 167 -2.66 6.17 -18.57
CA LEU A 167 -3.37 4.93 -18.28
C LEU A 167 -4.30 5.16 -17.08
N ALA A 168 -5.60 5.14 -17.34
CA ALA A 168 -6.59 4.96 -16.28
C ALA A 168 -6.69 3.46 -15.97
N PHE A 169 -7.18 3.13 -14.78
CA PHE A 169 -7.60 1.75 -14.54
C PHE A 169 -8.78 1.44 -15.47
N ASP A 170 -8.55 0.60 -16.48
CA ASP A 170 -9.59 -0.02 -17.29
C ASP A 170 -9.23 -1.50 -17.54
N HIS A 171 -10.23 -2.35 -17.84
CA HIS A 171 -10.05 -3.79 -18.04
C HIS A 171 -9.38 -4.16 -19.38
N LYS A 172 -8.72 -3.22 -20.05
CA LYS A 172 -7.95 -3.34 -21.30
C LYS A 172 -6.54 -2.81 -21.04
N GLY A 173 -5.53 -3.51 -21.54
CA GLY A 173 -4.12 -3.09 -21.37
C GLY A 173 -3.57 -3.31 -19.95
N GLU A 174 -4.09 -4.29 -19.22
CA GLU A 174 -3.75 -4.55 -17.81
C GLU A 174 -2.26 -4.83 -17.56
N ARG A 175 -1.57 -5.46 -18.52
CA ARG A 175 -0.10 -5.62 -18.49
C ARG A 175 0.60 -4.26 -18.55
N ALA A 176 0.17 -3.37 -19.45
CA ALA A 176 0.71 -2.02 -19.55
C ALA A 176 0.44 -1.20 -18.28
N TYR A 177 -0.69 -1.43 -17.61
CA TYR A 177 -0.97 -0.82 -16.31
C TYR A 177 0.00 -1.31 -15.22
N ALA A 178 0.25 -2.61 -15.16
CA ALA A 178 1.23 -3.20 -14.26
C ALA A 178 2.66 -2.66 -14.53
N ASP A 179 3.05 -2.57 -15.80
CA ASP A 179 4.35 -2.03 -16.23
C ASP A 179 4.50 -0.56 -15.87
N ALA A 180 3.45 0.24 -16.08
CA ALA A 180 3.46 1.65 -15.72
C ALA A 180 3.57 1.90 -14.22
N MET A 181 3.14 0.94 -13.38
CA MET A 181 3.39 0.97 -11.94
C MET A 181 4.77 0.45 -11.54
N GLY A 182 5.47 -0.27 -12.43
CA GLY A 182 6.70 -1.00 -12.09
C GLY A 182 6.48 -2.38 -11.47
N CYS A 183 5.26 -2.93 -11.54
CA CYS A 183 4.88 -4.22 -10.96
C CYS A 183 5.13 -5.39 -11.93
N THR A 184 6.37 -5.54 -12.39
CA THR A 184 6.74 -6.51 -13.45
C THR A 184 6.59 -7.98 -13.02
N TRP A 185 6.58 -8.26 -11.71
CA TRP A 185 6.38 -9.61 -11.18
C TRP A 185 4.90 -10.04 -11.13
N MET A 186 3.97 -9.09 -11.17
CA MET A 186 2.56 -9.40 -11.07
C MET A 186 2.01 -9.89 -12.41
N THR A 187 1.05 -10.80 -12.38
CA THR A 187 0.11 -11.02 -13.47
C THR A 187 -0.77 -9.79 -13.68
N SER A 188 -1.39 -9.71 -14.86
CA SER A 188 -2.36 -8.65 -15.17
C SER A 188 -3.49 -8.57 -14.14
N LEU A 189 -3.96 -9.72 -13.63
CA LEU A 189 -5.05 -9.80 -12.65
C LEU A 189 -4.61 -9.25 -11.28
N GLU A 190 -3.44 -9.66 -10.79
CA GLU A 190 -2.87 -9.17 -9.52
C GLU A 190 -2.65 -7.65 -9.57
N ALA A 191 -2.15 -7.14 -10.69
CA ALA A 191 -1.86 -5.72 -10.86
C ALA A 191 -3.11 -4.82 -10.85
N ARG A 192 -4.33 -5.35 -11.05
CA ARG A 192 -5.56 -4.55 -11.00
C ARG A 192 -5.76 -3.87 -9.64
N LYS A 193 -5.45 -4.60 -8.58
CA LYS A 193 -5.61 -4.14 -7.19
C LYS A 193 -4.35 -3.48 -6.63
N ALA A 194 -3.18 -3.76 -7.22
CA ALA A 194 -1.90 -3.21 -6.76
C ALA A 194 -1.85 -1.68 -6.74
N VAL A 195 -1.04 -1.13 -5.84
CA VAL A 195 -0.73 0.30 -5.76
C VAL A 195 0.76 0.47 -6.05
N PRO A 196 1.19 1.56 -6.73
CA PRO A 196 2.58 1.73 -7.13
C PRO A 196 3.56 1.67 -5.95
N PRO A 197 4.68 0.93 -6.08
CA PRO A 197 5.77 0.93 -5.09
C PRO A 197 6.28 2.34 -4.75
N ALA A 198 6.21 3.27 -5.71
CA ALA A 198 6.65 4.65 -5.53
C ALA A 198 6.00 5.34 -4.33
N TYR A 199 4.76 4.97 -3.96
CA TYR A 199 4.02 5.65 -2.90
C TYR A 199 4.60 5.32 -1.53
N THR A 200 4.72 4.03 -1.21
CA THR A 200 5.30 3.60 0.06
C THR A 200 6.80 3.79 0.11
N HIS A 201 7.51 3.79 -1.02
CA HIS A 201 8.91 4.23 -1.04
C HIS A 201 9.04 5.68 -0.56
N TRP A 202 8.16 6.57 -1.02
CA TRP A 202 8.15 7.96 -0.58
C TRP A 202 7.72 8.10 0.88
N ILE A 203 6.62 7.47 1.31
CA ILE A 203 6.15 7.51 2.70
C ILE A 203 7.21 6.97 3.66
N ALA A 204 7.84 5.84 3.34
CA ALA A 204 8.91 5.26 4.13
C ALA A 204 10.13 6.18 4.23
N THR A 205 10.45 6.90 3.15
CA THR A 205 11.54 7.90 3.17
C THR A 205 11.23 9.04 4.14
N GLN A 206 9.98 9.54 4.16
CA GLN A 206 9.56 10.58 5.11
C GLN A 206 9.61 10.07 6.56
N TYR A 207 9.08 8.87 6.79
CA TYR A 207 9.14 8.21 8.10
C TYR A 207 10.58 8.08 8.62
N LEU A 208 11.51 7.57 7.80
CA LEU A 208 12.91 7.42 8.18
C LEU A 208 13.60 8.75 8.48
N ALA A 209 13.22 9.83 7.80
CA ALA A 209 13.74 11.17 8.09
C ALA A 209 13.27 11.65 9.47
N LEU A 210 11.98 11.48 9.79
CA LEU A 210 11.40 11.85 11.08
C LEU A 210 12.01 11.07 12.26
N GLU A 211 12.16 9.75 12.11
CA GLU A 211 12.75 8.90 13.15
C GLU A 211 14.21 9.28 13.44
N ARG A 212 14.99 9.58 12.39
CA ARG A 212 16.38 10.04 12.56
C ARG A 212 16.48 11.39 13.24
N SER A 213 15.55 12.30 12.98
CA SER A 213 15.50 13.60 13.67
C SER A 213 15.11 13.47 15.15
N THR A 214 14.34 12.44 15.51
CA THR A 214 13.93 12.20 16.91
C THR A 214 15.03 11.52 17.73
N ALA A 215 15.92 10.77 17.07
CA ALA A 215 17.03 10.05 17.70
C ALA A 215 18.31 10.90 17.90
N ALA A 216 18.35 12.13 17.40
CA ALA A 216 19.49 13.06 17.47
C ALA A 216 19.27 14.14 18.53
#